data_AF-A0A6L7QLM3-F1
#
_entry.id   AF-A0A6L7QLM3-F1
#
_cell.length_a   1.000
_cell.length_b   1.000
_cell.length_c   1.000
_cell.angle_alpha   90.00
_cell.angle_beta   90.00
_cell.angle_gamma   90.00
#
_symmetry.space_group_name_H-M   'P 1'
#
loop_
_entity.id
_entity.type
_entity.pdbx_description
1 polymer ?
#
loop_
_entity_poly.entity_id
_entity_poly.type
_entity_poly.pdbx_seq_one_letter_code
_entity_poly.pdbx_strand_id
1 'polypeptide(L)'
;MSKEDNSAMRRGRLIWIIALCVLLSGCFLFPTAVKRETLLLPVIESVETEGAYSLQENGAISWELAGLRLEVEHMTDAKLNALFPDESGRGKYSTNPYTYGNWTDTRLGYTPNRFAVFKVTIFNRTQPKVMLDPLAAVLETDQGQFLRAYGITSSSPYGNFENYYRSQRGQSGNEFYRFELRMGMVRS
;
A
#
# COMPACT_ATOMS: atom_id res chain seq x y z
N MET A 1 23.10 66.60 22.62
CA MET A 1 22.40 65.56 21.82
C MET A 1 23.35 64.36 21.67
N SER A 2 24.02 63.91 22.74
CA SER A 2 23.61 63.08 23.88
C SER A 2 23.32 61.61 23.51
N LYS A 3 24.17 60.72 24.03
CA LYS A 3 24.33 59.28 23.77
C LYS A 3 23.06 58.42 23.78
N GLU A 4 21.92 58.93 24.24
CA GLU A 4 20.69 58.16 24.44
C GLU A 4 20.00 57.75 23.12
N ASP A 5 19.97 58.63 22.11
CA ASP A 5 19.35 58.35 20.81
C ASP A 5 20.01 57.18 20.06
N ASN A 6 21.33 57.05 20.21
CA ASN A 6 22.11 56.00 19.55
C ASN A 6 21.86 54.60 20.17
N SER A 7 21.40 54.57 21.43
CA SER A 7 21.07 53.33 22.13
C SER A 7 19.71 52.77 21.71
N ALA A 8 18.72 53.64 21.48
CA ALA A 8 17.39 53.26 21.00
C ALA A 8 17.43 52.70 19.58
N MET A 9 18.21 53.35 18.69
CA MET A 9 18.39 52.89 17.31
C MET A 9 19.13 51.53 17.23
N ARG A 10 20.09 51.27 18.13
CA ARG A 10 20.75 49.96 18.26
C ARG A 10 19.80 48.85 18.74
N ARG A 11 18.91 49.15 19.70
CA ARG A 11 17.91 48.18 20.20
C ARG A 11 16.89 47.81 19.12
N GLY A 12 16.43 48.79 18.34
CA GLY A 12 15.53 48.55 17.20
C GLY A 12 16.16 47.65 16.13
N ARG A 13 17.42 47.90 15.76
CA ARG A 13 18.16 47.03 14.82
C ARG A 13 18.36 45.62 15.36
N LEU A 14 18.64 45.47 16.66
CA LEU A 14 18.82 44.15 17.28
C LEU A 14 17.52 43.33 17.28
N ILE A 15 16.37 43.96 17.55
CA ILE A 15 15.05 43.32 17.50
C ILE A 15 14.74 42.85 16.07
N TRP A 16 15.03 43.68 15.07
CA TRP A 16 14.87 43.31 13.65
C TRP A 16 15.77 42.15 13.23
N ILE A 17 17.01 42.11 13.71
CA ILE A 17 17.95 41.00 13.43
C ILE A 17 17.45 39.70 14.08
N ILE A 18 16.99 39.75 15.33
CA ILE A 18 16.45 38.57 16.02
C ILE A 18 15.18 38.07 15.33
N ALA A 19 14.27 38.96 14.94
CA ALA A 19 13.07 38.60 14.18
C ALA A 19 13.40 37.96 12.82
N LEU A 20 14.40 38.49 12.12
CA LEU A 20 14.89 37.91 10.86
C LEU A 20 15.53 36.53 11.08
N CYS A 21 16.30 36.34 12.15
CA CYS A 21 16.90 35.05 12.50
C CYS A 21 15.83 34.01 12.88
N VAL A 22 14.76 34.39 13.58
CA VAL A 22 13.63 33.50 13.92
C VAL A 22 12.84 33.12 12.66
N LEU A 23 12.63 34.05 11.74
CA LEU A 23 11.97 33.77 10.45
C LEU A 23 12.80 32.82 9.57
N LEU A 24 14.14 32.99 9.55
CA LEU A 24 15.04 32.14 8.75
C LEU A 24 15.26 30.76 9.37
N SER A 25 15.09 30.59 10.68
CA SER A 25 15.23 29.28 11.35
C SER A 25 13.96 28.41 11.27
N GLY A 26 12.82 28.98 10.86
CA GLY A 26 11.56 28.25 10.69
C GLY A 26 11.57 27.19 9.57
N CYS A 27 12.52 27.24 8.61
CA CYS A 27 12.59 26.29 7.49
C CYS A 27 13.21 24.93 7.85
N PHE A 28 13.79 24.75 9.04
CA PHE A 28 14.47 23.50 9.43
C PHE A 28 13.61 22.53 10.26
N LEU A 29 12.38 22.89 10.60
CA LEU A 29 11.59 22.15 11.59
C LEU A 29 10.78 20.97 11.02
N PHE A 30 10.71 20.82 9.70
CA PHE A 30 9.99 19.70 9.08
C PHE A 30 10.95 18.90 8.19
N PRO A 31 11.20 17.61 8.50
CA PRO A 31 11.94 16.77 7.57
C PRO A 31 11.18 16.71 6.24
N THR A 32 11.88 16.97 5.14
CA THR A 32 11.30 16.90 3.80
C THR A 32 10.84 15.47 3.52
N ALA A 33 9.56 15.29 3.20
CA ALA A 33 9.05 14.00 2.76
C ALA A 33 9.64 13.67 1.38
N VAL A 34 10.42 12.60 1.29
CA VAL A 34 10.95 12.10 0.01
C VAL A 34 9.98 11.08 -0.55
N LYS A 35 9.32 11.40 -1.67
CA LYS A 35 8.50 10.45 -2.42
C LYS A 35 9.41 9.63 -3.35
N ARG A 36 9.24 8.32 -3.34
CA ARG A 36 9.96 7.41 -4.24
C ARG A 36 8.98 6.46 -4.90
N GLU A 37 9.14 6.28 -6.21
CA GLU A 37 8.38 5.34 -7.03
C GLU A 37 9.37 4.34 -7.63
N THR A 38 9.03 3.06 -7.59
CA THR A 38 9.91 1.98 -8.04
C THR A 38 9.11 0.98 -8.86
N LEU A 39 9.61 0.64 -10.04
CA LEU A 39 9.03 -0.41 -10.89
C LEU A 39 9.66 -1.75 -10.51
N LEU A 40 8.84 -2.76 -10.25
CA LEU A 40 9.29 -4.13 -9.98
C LEU A 40 8.90 -5.01 -11.15
N LEU A 41 9.89 -5.55 -11.86
CA LEU A 41 9.69 -6.44 -13.00
C LEU A 41 9.83 -7.90 -12.57
N PRO A 42 8.98 -8.81 -13.07
CA PRO A 42 9.06 -10.24 -12.77
C PRO A 42 10.23 -10.96 -13.47
N VAL A 43 10.98 -10.26 -14.32
CA VAL A 43 12.17 -10.75 -15.01
C VAL A 43 13.33 -9.82 -14.68
N ILE A 44 14.43 -10.38 -14.17
CA ILE A 44 15.69 -9.66 -13.98
C ILE A 44 16.40 -9.58 -15.34
N GLU A 45 15.85 -8.81 -16.27
CA GLU A 45 16.72 -8.19 -17.26
C GLU A 45 17.32 -6.97 -16.59
N SER A 46 18.62 -6.75 -16.78
CA SER A 46 19.38 -5.66 -16.17
C SER A 46 18.88 -4.30 -16.69
N VAL A 47 17.71 -3.87 -16.24
CA VAL A 47 17.21 -2.52 -16.43
C VAL A 47 17.98 -1.65 -15.45
N GLU A 48 18.63 -0.60 -15.95
CA GLU A 48 19.36 0.41 -15.17
C GLU A 48 18.41 1.12 -14.20
N THR A 49 18.13 0.49 -13.05
CA THR A 49 17.25 1.04 -12.02
C THR A 49 18.05 1.19 -10.73
N GLU A 50 17.86 2.31 -10.04
CA GLU A 50 18.52 2.56 -8.75
C GLU A 50 18.07 1.52 -7.70
N GLY A 51 19.00 0.66 -7.27
CA GLY A 51 18.79 -0.35 -6.22
C GLY A 51 19.16 -1.75 -6.65
N ALA A 52 19.30 -2.65 -5.68
CA ALA A 52 19.59 -4.06 -5.92
C ALA A 52 18.27 -4.83 -6.07
N TYR A 53 18.08 -5.49 -7.20
CA TYR A 53 16.95 -6.38 -7.48
C TYR A 53 17.40 -7.84 -7.33
N SER A 54 16.58 -8.66 -6.66
CA SER A 54 16.78 -10.10 -6.62
C SER A 54 15.45 -10.85 -6.63
N LEU A 55 15.41 -11.95 -7.38
CA LEU A 55 14.31 -12.90 -7.38
C LEU A 55 14.61 -13.98 -6.35
N GLN A 56 13.70 -14.17 -5.41
CA GLN A 56 13.80 -15.21 -4.39
C GLN A 56 13.28 -16.55 -4.92
N GLU A 57 13.71 -17.65 -4.30
CA GLU A 57 13.32 -19.01 -4.69
C GLU A 57 11.80 -19.26 -4.59
N ASN A 58 11.11 -18.54 -3.70
CA ASN A 58 9.66 -18.58 -3.53
C ASN A 58 8.89 -17.81 -4.62
N GLY A 59 9.59 -17.19 -5.59
CA GLY A 59 9.04 -16.35 -6.64
C GLY A 59 8.76 -14.90 -6.21
N ALA A 60 9.17 -14.49 -5.00
CA ALA A 60 9.05 -13.10 -4.55
C ALA A 60 10.16 -12.24 -5.16
N ILE A 61 9.84 -11.01 -5.51
CA ILE A 61 10.79 -10.02 -6.03
C ILE A 61 11.18 -9.11 -4.89
N SER A 62 12.47 -8.99 -4.62
CA SER A 62 12.98 -8.04 -3.63
C SER A 62 13.76 -6.92 -4.28
N TRP A 63 13.51 -5.71 -3.81
CA TRP A 63 14.24 -4.50 -4.14
C TRP A 63 14.84 -3.90 -2.88
N GLU A 64 16.12 -3.56 -2.90
CA GLU A 64 16.81 -2.96 -1.77
C GLU A 64 17.56 -1.70 -2.17
N LEU A 65 17.38 -0.62 -1.39
CA LEU A 65 18.12 0.61 -1.55
C LEU A 65 18.37 1.27 -0.19
N ALA A 66 19.66 1.52 0.09
CA ALA A 66 20.10 2.23 1.30
C ALA A 66 19.50 1.68 2.60
N GLY A 67 19.36 0.35 2.74
CA GLY A 67 18.82 -0.33 3.92
C GLY A 67 17.28 -0.38 4.04
N LEU A 68 16.56 0.14 3.04
CA LEU A 68 15.14 -0.12 2.83
C LEU A 68 15.01 -1.27 1.82
N ARG A 69 14.38 -2.37 2.23
CA ARG A 69 14.07 -3.50 1.35
C ARG A 69 12.57 -3.69 1.23
N LEU A 70 12.08 -3.76 0.01
CA LEU A 70 10.71 -4.13 -0.35
C LEU A 70 10.72 -5.53 -0.92
N GLU A 71 9.78 -6.36 -0.49
CA GLU A 71 9.58 -7.70 -1.04
C GLU A 71 8.13 -7.82 -1.49
N VAL A 72 7.92 -8.22 -2.74
CA VAL A 72 6.60 -8.39 -3.33
C VAL A 72 6.43 -9.83 -3.77
N GLU A 73 5.46 -10.49 -3.17
CA GLU A 73 5.14 -11.90 -3.42
C GLU A 73 3.74 -12.01 -4.04
N HIS A 74 3.62 -12.73 -5.15
CA HIS A 74 2.31 -13.09 -5.69
C HIS A 74 1.68 -14.22 -4.86
N MET A 75 0.49 -13.95 -4.31
CA MET A 75 -0.23 -14.86 -3.44
C MET A 75 -1.18 -15.74 -4.28
N THR A 76 -0.77 -16.99 -4.53
CA THR A 76 -1.62 -17.99 -5.19
C THR A 76 -2.85 -18.35 -4.35
N ASP A 77 -3.91 -18.82 -4.99
CA ASP A 77 -5.12 -19.31 -4.30
C ASP A 77 -4.81 -20.37 -3.23
N ALA A 78 -3.85 -21.27 -3.47
CA ALA A 78 -3.44 -22.26 -2.48
C ALA A 78 -2.86 -21.62 -1.20
N LYS A 79 -1.96 -20.62 -1.36
CA LYS A 79 -1.40 -19.86 -0.23
C LYS A 79 -2.49 -19.08 0.50
N LEU A 80 -3.39 -18.42 -0.23
CA LEU A 80 -4.51 -17.66 0.36
C LEU A 80 -5.50 -18.55 1.10
N ASN A 81 -5.81 -19.73 0.56
CA ASN A 81 -6.69 -20.69 1.20
C ASN A 81 -6.05 -21.29 2.46
N ALA A 82 -4.73 -21.48 2.46
CA ALA A 82 -4.00 -21.94 3.64
C ALA A 82 -3.97 -20.90 4.77
N LEU A 83 -4.06 -19.59 4.46
CA LEU A 83 -4.19 -18.52 5.45
C LEU A 83 -5.58 -18.48 6.10
N PHE A 84 -6.62 -18.91 5.39
CA PHE A 84 -8.03 -18.89 5.82
C PHE A 84 -8.69 -20.25 5.59
N PRO A 85 -8.25 -21.31 6.28
CA PRO A 85 -8.70 -22.68 5.99
C PRO A 85 -10.19 -22.88 6.25
N ASP A 86 -10.71 -22.33 7.35
CA ASP A 86 -12.10 -22.48 7.77
C ASP A 86 -13.07 -21.77 6.82
N GLU A 87 -12.65 -20.61 6.31
CA GLU A 87 -13.43 -19.77 5.39
C GLU A 87 -13.32 -20.23 3.93
N SER A 88 -12.35 -21.08 3.62
CA SER A 88 -12.11 -21.61 2.27
C SER A 88 -12.75 -22.98 2.04
N GLY A 89 -13.17 -23.69 3.09
CA GLY A 89 -13.67 -25.07 3.00
C GLY A 89 -15.16 -25.25 2.71
N ARG A 90 -15.95 -24.18 2.55
CA ARG A 90 -17.43 -24.23 2.54
C ARG A 90 -18.05 -24.25 1.13
N GLY A 91 -17.30 -24.67 0.11
CA GLY A 91 -17.74 -24.73 -1.28
C GLY A 91 -18.26 -23.37 -1.76
N LYS A 92 -19.42 -23.36 -2.43
CA LYS A 92 -20.07 -22.12 -2.91
C LYS A 92 -20.30 -21.08 -1.81
N TYR A 93 -20.36 -21.53 -0.55
CA TYR A 93 -20.62 -20.67 0.60
C TYR A 93 -19.36 -20.13 1.27
N SER A 94 -18.17 -20.48 0.78
CA SER A 94 -16.88 -19.98 1.29
C SER A 94 -16.87 -18.46 1.45
N THR A 95 -16.32 -18.04 2.59
CA THR A 95 -16.28 -16.65 3.05
C THR A 95 -14.91 -16.02 2.86
N ASN A 96 -13.91 -16.74 2.34
CA ASN A 96 -12.62 -16.16 1.95
C ASN A 96 -12.86 -14.94 1.02
N PRO A 97 -12.31 -13.76 1.38
CA PRO A 97 -12.51 -12.54 0.60
C PRO A 97 -11.55 -12.42 -0.58
N TYR A 98 -10.55 -13.28 -0.72
CA TYR A 98 -9.54 -13.20 -1.77
C TYR A 98 -9.74 -14.26 -2.86
N THR A 99 -10.30 -15.40 -2.51
CA THR A 99 -10.50 -16.55 -3.42
C THR A 99 -11.95 -17.05 -3.37
N TYR A 100 -12.26 -18.05 -4.19
CA TYR A 100 -13.50 -18.82 -4.06
C TYR A 100 -13.36 -20.05 -3.13
N GLY A 101 -12.23 -20.21 -2.43
CA GLY A 101 -11.94 -21.38 -1.61
C GLY A 101 -11.91 -22.66 -2.44
N ASN A 102 -12.52 -23.73 -1.92
CA ASN A 102 -12.68 -25.02 -2.59
C ASN A 102 -13.89 -25.11 -3.52
N TRP A 103 -14.53 -23.98 -3.87
CA TRP A 103 -15.64 -24.00 -4.84
C TRP A 103 -15.12 -24.19 -6.26
N THR A 104 -15.61 -25.21 -6.95
CA THR A 104 -15.36 -25.40 -8.38
C THR A 104 -16.56 -24.92 -9.18
N ASP A 105 -16.31 -24.10 -10.22
CA ASP A 105 -17.36 -23.69 -11.15
C ASP A 105 -17.73 -24.90 -12.03
N THR A 106 -19.01 -25.27 -12.01
CA THR A 106 -19.53 -26.45 -12.74
C THR A 106 -19.47 -26.29 -14.26
N ARG A 107 -19.42 -25.06 -14.78
CA ARG A 107 -19.33 -24.77 -16.22
C ARG A 107 -17.89 -24.78 -16.71
N LEU A 108 -16.97 -24.28 -15.88
CA LEU A 108 -15.55 -24.15 -16.24
C LEU A 108 -14.74 -25.41 -15.88
N GLY A 109 -15.19 -26.18 -14.88
CA GLY A 109 -14.47 -27.36 -14.39
C GLY A 109 -13.27 -27.03 -13.49
N TYR A 110 -13.02 -25.75 -13.21
CA TYR A 110 -11.97 -25.27 -12.31
C TYR A 110 -12.47 -24.10 -11.46
N THR A 111 -11.67 -23.71 -10.46
CA THR A 111 -11.92 -22.53 -9.62
C THR A 111 -11.26 -21.31 -10.26
N PRO A 112 -12.01 -20.32 -10.75
CA PRO A 112 -11.41 -19.11 -11.32
C PRO A 112 -10.80 -18.24 -10.23
N ASN A 113 -9.75 -17.49 -10.57
CA ASN A 113 -9.18 -16.49 -9.66
C ASN A 113 -10.19 -15.35 -9.45
N ARG A 114 -10.44 -14.99 -8.19
CA ARG A 114 -11.30 -13.83 -7.87
C ARG A 114 -10.53 -12.53 -7.94
N PHE A 115 -9.36 -12.49 -7.32
CA PHE A 115 -8.47 -11.33 -7.28
C PHE A 115 -7.04 -11.78 -7.49
N ALA A 116 -6.22 -10.95 -8.14
CA ALA A 116 -4.77 -11.08 -8.07
C ALA A 116 -4.29 -10.37 -6.80
N VAL A 117 -3.71 -11.12 -5.87
CA VAL A 117 -3.28 -10.60 -4.57
C VAL A 117 -1.76 -10.61 -4.49
N PHE A 118 -1.20 -9.47 -4.08
CA PHE A 118 0.24 -9.33 -3.87
C PHE A 118 0.48 -8.96 -2.41
N LYS A 119 1.36 -9.72 -1.77
CA LYS A 119 1.84 -9.42 -0.42
C LYS A 119 3.08 -8.56 -0.52
N VAL A 120 3.02 -7.35 0.04
CA VAL A 120 4.15 -6.43 0.10
C VAL A 120 4.70 -6.45 1.52
N THR A 121 5.98 -6.82 1.68
CA THR A 121 6.69 -6.82 2.95
C THR A 121 7.77 -5.74 2.92
N ILE A 122 7.76 -4.85 3.91
CA ILE A 122 8.69 -3.72 4.01
C ILE A 122 9.65 -3.96 5.16
N PHE A 123 10.94 -4.00 4.86
CA PHE A 123 12.01 -4.08 5.85
C PHE A 123 12.73 -2.73 5.87
N ASN A 124 12.55 -1.98 6.95
CA ASN A 124 13.22 -0.69 7.12
C ASN A 124 14.27 -0.78 8.23
N ARG A 125 15.56 -0.69 7.86
CA ARG A 125 16.69 -0.76 8.81
C ARG A 125 17.35 0.59 9.09
N THR A 126 17.17 1.55 8.19
CA THR A 126 18.00 2.77 8.13
C THR A 126 17.17 4.04 8.05
N GLN A 127 15.94 3.98 7.52
CA GLN A 127 15.12 5.17 7.31
C GLN A 127 14.36 5.52 8.60
N PRO A 128 14.17 6.81 8.90
CA PRO A 128 13.49 7.24 10.12
C PRO A 128 12.00 6.88 10.13
N LYS A 129 11.33 6.99 8.98
CA LYS A 129 9.92 6.63 8.79
C LYS A 129 9.67 6.30 7.33
N VAL A 130 8.93 5.22 7.08
CA VAL A 130 8.50 4.80 5.75
C VAL A 130 7.00 4.63 5.76
N MET A 131 6.34 5.15 4.73
CA MET A 131 4.90 5.00 4.51
C MET A 131 4.70 4.47 3.10
N LEU A 132 4.06 3.32 2.99
CA LEU A 132 3.57 2.82 1.72
C LEU A 132 2.09 3.21 1.62
N ASP A 133 1.71 3.82 0.50
CA ASP A 133 0.31 3.98 0.12
C ASP A 133 -0.10 2.80 -0.78
N PRO A 134 -0.90 1.84 -0.28
CA PRO A 134 -1.30 0.68 -1.08
C PRO A 134 -2.19 1.06 -2.28
N LEU A 135 -2.92 2.17 -2.21
CA LEU A 135 -3.82 2.60 -3.30
C LEU A 135 -3.07 3.28 -4.44
N ALA A 136 -1.85 3.75 -4.19
CA ALA A 136 -0.95 4.25 -5.22
C ALA A 136 -0.27 3.12 -6.00
N ALA A 137 -0.32 1.88 -5.52
CA ALA A 137 0.25 0.73 -6.22
C ALA A 137 -0.53 0.42 -7.50
N VAL A 138 0.21 0.17 -8.58
CA VAL A 138 -0.32 -0.16 -9.90
C VAL A 138 0.41 -1.38 -10.44
N LEU A 139 -0.36 -2.33 -10.97
CA LEU A 139 0.16 -3.46 -11.72
C LEU A 139 0.01 -3.17 -13.21
N GLU A 140 1.14 -3.13 -13.91
CA GLU A 140 1.16 -3.03 -15.37
C GLU A 140 1.19 -4.44 -15.97
N THR A 141 0.28 -4.70 -16.90
CA THR A 141 0.21 -5.96 -17.65
C THR A 141 1.03 -5.88 -18.92
N ASP A 142 1.40 -7.02 -19.47
CA ASP A 142 2.06 -7.16 -20.78
C ASP A 142 1.26 -6.54 -21.94
N GLN A 143 -0.05 -6.43 -21.78
CA GLN A 143 -0.96 -5.77 -22.72
C GLN A 143 -1.02 -4.24 -22.56
N GLY A 144 -0.19 -3.65 -21.69
CA GLY A 144 -0.17 -2.20 -21.41
C GLY A 144 -1.35 -1.70 -20.58
N GLN A 145 -2.10 -2.60 -19.92
CA GLN A 145 -3.19 -2.22 -19.02
C GLN A 145 -2.66 -1.97 -17.61
N PHE A 146 -3.15 -0.91 -16.98
CA PHE A 146 -2.87 -0.57 -15.60
C PHE A 146 -3.99 -1.04 -14.68
N LEU A 147 -3.72 -2.06 -13.89
CA LEU A 147 -4.61 -2.58 -12.86
C LEU A 147 -4.32 -1.90 -11.53
N ARG A 148 -5.36 -1.36 -10.90
CA ARG A 148 -5.24 -0.58 -9.66
C ARG A 148 -5.61 -1.42 -8.45
N ALA A 149 -4.98 -1.11 -7.32
CA ALA A 149 -5.29 -1.76 -6.07
C ALA A 149 -6.75 -1.53 -5.66
N TYR A 150 -7.36 -2.57 -5.08
CA TYR A 150 -8.70 -2.47 -4.50
C TYR A 150 -8.64 -1.80 -3.14
N GLY A 151 -9.47 -0.78 -2.94
CA GLY A 151 -9.67 -0.18 -1.64
C GLY A 151 -10.65 -0.97 -0.77
N ILE A 152 -10.64 -0.71 0.53
CA ILE A 152 -11.50 -1.41 1.48
C ILE A 152 -12.92 -0.85 1.45
N THR A 153 -13.03 0.48 1.51
CA THR A 153 -14.30 1.20 1.66
C THR A 153 -14.80 1.74 0.32
N SER A 154 -16.10 2.01 0.27
CA SER A 154 -16.79 2.67 -0.84
C SER A 154 -16.26 4.07 -1.17
N SER A 155 -15.54 4.72 -0.26
CA SER A 155 -14.90 6.02 -0.47
C SER A 155 -13.56 5.95 -1.23
N SER A 156 -13.09 4.74 -1.56
CA SER A 156 -11.82 4.57 -2.26
C SER A 156 -11.91 5.12 -3.70
N PRO A 157 -10.82 5.69 -4.26
CA PRO A 157 -10.86 6.37 -5.55
C PRO A 157 -11.12 5.43 -6.74
N TYR A 158 -10.83 4.12 -6.59
CA TYR A 158 -10.97 3.11 -7.62
C TYR A 158 -11.93 1.98 -7.15
N GLY A 159 -11.77 0.78 -7.71
CA GLY A 159 -12.51 -0.41 -7.25
C GLY A 159 -12.32 -0.66 -5.75
N ASN A 160 -13.36 -1.19 -5.10
CA ASN A 160 -13.32 -1.48 -3.68
C ASN A 160 -14.08 -2.75 -3.29
N PHE A 161 -13.65 -3.38 -2.20
CA PHE A 161 -14.21 -4.63 -1.68
C PHE A 161 -15.66 -4.45 -1.22
N GLU A 162 -15.98 -3.33 -0.58
CA GLU A 162 -17.33 -3.06 -0.07
C GLU A 162 -18.37 -3.08 -1.19
N ASN A 163 -18.16 -2.32 -2.26
CA ASN A 163 -19.06 -2.28 -3.42
C ASN A 163 -19.06 -3.60 -4.18
N TYR A 164 -17.89 -4.23 -4.36
CA TYR A 164 -17.81 -5.54 -5.00
C TYR A 164 -18.69 -6.57 -4.28
N TYR A 165 -18.50 -6.74 -2.97
CA TYR A 165 -19.29 -7.71 -2.21
C TYR A 165 -20.74 -7.30 -1.99
N ARG A 166 -21.03 -6.00 -1.93
CA ARG A 166 -22.41 -5.51 -1.89
C ARG A 166 -23.17 -5.84 -3.17
N SER A 167 -22.52 -5.76 -4.34
CA SER A 167 -23.14 -6.09 -5.64
C SER A 167 -23.48 -7.58 -5.79
N GLN A 168 -22.70 -8.45 -5.13
CA GLN A 168 -22.88 -9.91 -5.18
C GLN A 168 -23.85 -10.43 -4.12
N ARG A 169 -24.28 -9.57 -3.19
CA ARG A 169 -25.07 -9.95 -2.03
C ARG A 169 -26.56 -10.05 -2.39
N GLY A 170 -27.19 -11.16 -2.03
CA GLY A 170 -28.65 -11.32 -2.08
C GLY A 170 -29.37 -10.61 -0.92
N GLN A 171 -30.71 -10.57 -0.95
CA GLN A 171 -31.52 -9.90 0.08
C GLN A 171 -31.66 -10.71 1.40
N SER A 172 -31.12 -11.93 1.47
CA SER A 172 -31.31 -12.80 2.63
C SER A 172 -30.35 -12.47 3.79
N GLY A 173 -30.75 -12.83 5.02
CA GLY A 173 -29.92 -12.64 6.22
C GLY A 173 -28.59 -13.41 6.16
N ASN A 174 -28.59 -14.62 5.58
CA ASN A 174 -27.36 -15.41 5.43
C ASN A 174 -26.36 -14.74 4.48
N GLU A 175 -26.84 -14.09 3.41
CA GLU A 175 -25.97 -13.34 2.49
C GLU A 175 -25.42 -12.07 3.15
N PHE A 176 -26.21 -11.42 4.01
CA PHE A 176 -25.71 -10.30 4.84
C PHE A 176 -24.63 -10.75 5.81
N TYR A 177 -24.84 -11.86 6.52
CA TYR A 177 -23.84 -12.41 7.42
C TYR A 177 -22.52 -12.75 6.70
N ARG A 178 -22.58 -13.39 5.51
CA ARG A 178 -21.38 -13.69 4.70
C ARG A 178 -20.67 -12.43 4.21
N PHE A 179 -21.43 -11.40 3.87
CA PHE A 179 -20.87 -10.09 3.51
C PHE A 179 -20.09 -9.49 4.68
N GLU A 180 -20.66 -9.47 5.88
CA GLU A 180 -19.99 -8.95 7.07
C GLU A 180 -18.72 -9.74 7.42
N LEU A 181 -18.76 -11.08 7.32
CA LEU A 181 -17.56 -11.91 7.53
C LEU A 181 -16.43 -11.56 6.55
N ARG A 182 -16.74 -11.42 5.26
CA ARG A 182 -15.76 -11.02 4.24
C ARG A 182 -15.17 -9.64 4.51
N MET A 183 -16.03 -8.67 4.79
CA MET A 183 -15.59 -7.31 5.08
C MET A 183 -14.80 -7.22 6.39
N GLY A 184 -15.13 -8.06 7.38
CA GLY A 184 -14.36 -8.21 8.61
C GLY A 184 -12.92 -8.65 8.33
N MET A 185 -12.73 -9.68 7.50
CA MET A 185 -11.39 -10.17 7.11
C MET A 185 -10.60 -9.20 6.23
N VAL A 186 -11.27 -8.40 5.40
CA VAL A 186 -10.58 -7.37 4.59
C VAL A 186 -10.08 -6.21 5.47
N ARG A 187 -10.74 -5.97 6.60
CA ARG A 187 -10.44 -4.86 7.53
C ARG A 187 -9.48 -5.24 8.67
N SER A 188 -9.27 -6.53 8.89
CA SER A 188 -8.44 -7.07 9.99
C SER A 188 -6.96 -6.88 9.77
#